data_AF-J5GHF2-F1
#
_entry.id   AF-J5GHF2-F1
#
_cell.length_a   1.000
_cell.length_b   1.000
_cell.length_c   1.000
_cell.angle_alpha   90.00
_cell.angle_beta   90.00
_cell.angle_gamma   90.00
#
_symmetry.space_group_name_H-M   'P 1'
#
loop_
_entity.id
_entity.type
_entity.pdbx_description
1 polymer ?
#
loop_
_entity_poly.entity_id
_entity_poly.type
_entity_poly.pdbx_seq_one_letter_code
_entity_poly.pdbx_strand_id
1 'polypeptide(L)'
;MKQKLKFVCVFMMFIMLLTGCNEYQQKKEDVSLSNDYNKSEIESRNDTVIVYDKNNNKILETKEQSKIDYYSELVGNSVENIDEKNVFSVFKSVPTDAVISYKYTMVHKKETGEEEKVDFYVYENYPYITLEGIPALSPLTWELSSEDNKCLQNPKDDITIKEPADNMGIASGSYYGTSFGTDEYSLNKANGEYVIFWAKNTGKVDIIISINEYSKELTLHPNEEGLISEEFSKDEQNFTFKAVPTPNGGDIGIDYKIKQSNTNK
;
A
#
# COMPACT_ATOMS: atom_id res chain seq x y z
N MET A 1 18.26 32.75 3.89
CA MET A 1 17.59 32.17 2.69
C MET A 1 18.41 31.07 2.02
N LYS A 2 19.66 31.30 1.61
CA LYS A 2 20.47 30.29 0.88
C LYS A 2 20.70 28.95 1.61
N GLN A 3 20.81 28.95 2.94
CA GLN A 3 20.91 27.71 3.72
C GLN A 3 19.58 26.94 3.78
N LYS A 4 18.46 27.63 4.01
CA LYS A 4 17.12 27.03 4.09
C LYS A 4 16.67 26.37 2.77
N LEU A 5 17.07 26.94 1.62
CA LEU A 5 16.79 26.38 0.30
C LEU A 5 17.59 25.10 0.02
N LYS A 6 18.85 25.01 0.49
CA LYS A 6 19.65 23.78 0.39
C LYS A 6 19.06 22.63 1.23
N PHE A 7 18.46 22.94 2.38
CA PHE A 7 17.83 21.96 3.26
C PHE A 7 16.58 21.31 2.66
N VAL A 8 15.72 22.09 2.00
CA VAL A 8 14.53 21.57 1.30
C VAL A 8 14.92 20.64 0.17
N CYS A 9 15.95 20.98 -0.62
CA CYS A 9 16.44 20.11 -1.69
C CYS A 9 17.03 18.79 -1.18
N VAL A 10 17.74 18.78 -0.05
CA VAL A 10 18.30 17.53 0.52
C VAL A 10 17.19 16.65 1.09
N PHE A 11 16.20 17.22 1.77
CA PHE A 11 15.03 16.50 2.27
C PHE A 11 14.18 15.92 1.11
N MET A 12 13.91 16.70 0.07
CA MET A 12 13.24 16.23 -1.14
C MET A 12 14.07 15.18 -1.89
N MET A 13 15.39 15.35 -2.04
CA MET A 13 16.24 14.34 -2.68
C MET A 13 16.27 13.04 -1.87
N PHE A 14 16.29 13.09 -0.54
CA PHE A 14 16.23 11.88 0.29
C PHE A 14 14.86 11.19 0.21
N ILE A 15 13.77 11.96 0.18
CA ILE A 15 12.43 11.42 -0.08
C ILE A 15 12.39 10.80 -1.48
N MET A 16 12.87 11.48 -2.53
CA MET A 16 12.93 10.95 -3.90
C MET A 16 13.82 9.71 -4.03
N LEU A 17 14.89 9.60 -3.23
CA LEU A 17 15.75 8.41 -3.16
C LEU A 17 15.05 7.24 -2.46
N LEU A 18 14.17 7.51 -1.48
CA LEU A 18 13.37 6.51 -0.77
C LEU A 18 12.10 6.10 -1.52
N THR A 19 11.41 7.05 -2.16
CA THR A 19 10.14 6.86 -2.91
C THR A 19 10.34 6.55 -4.39
N GLY A 20 11.58 6.60 -4.91
CA GLY A 20 11.83 6.38 -6.34
C GLY A 20 10.96 7.28 -7.21
N CYS A 21 10.92 8.58 -6.97
CA CYS A 21 10.24 9.50 -7.89
C CYS A 21 11.10 9.68 -9.14
N ASN A 22 10.85 8.86 -10.16
CA ASN A 22 10.98 9.32 -11.53
C ASN A 22 9.98 10.48 -11.73
N GLU A 23 10.40 11.47 -12.50
CA GLU A 23 9.76 12.77 -12.69
C GLU A 23 8.30 12.65 -13.20
N TYR A 24 7.33 12.63 -12.28
CA TYR A 24 5.90 12.72 -12.64
C TYR A 24 5.26 13.96 -12.04
N GLN A 25 5.59 15.11 -12.61
CA GLN A 25 4.67 16.24 -12.72
C GLN A 25 5.02 17.08 -13.98
N GLN A 26 4.52 16.67 -15.15
CA GLN A 26 3.95 17.58 -16.17
C GLN A 26 3.57 16.83 -17.46
N LYS A 27 2.29 16.45 -17.60
CA LYS A 27 1.47 16.71 -18.80
C LYS A 27 0.06 16.13 -18.63
N LYS A 28 -0.89 17.00 -18.28
CA LYS A 28 -2.21 16.92 -18.88
C LYS A 28 -2.13 17.74 -20.17
N GLU A 29 -2.08 17.08 -21.31
CA GLU A 29 -2.78 17.44 -22.54
C GLU A 29 -2.46 16.42 -23.66
N ASP A 30 -3.50 16.17 -24.45
CA ASP A 30 -3.72 15.13 -25.45
C ASP A 30 -2.56 14.73 -26.38
N VAL A 31 -2.72 13.52 -26.95
CA VAL A 31 -2.29 13.04 -28.30
C VAL A 31 -1.34 11.83 -28.31
N SER A 32 -1.96 10.70 -28.70
CA SER A 32 -1.49 9.55 -29.51
C SER A 32 -0.20 8.78 -29.15
N LEU A 33 -0.42 7.47 -28.91
CA LEU A 33 0.33 6.32 -29.43
C LEU A 33 1.76 6.59 -29.95
N SER A 34 2.74 6.28 -29.11
CA SER A 34 3.94 5.57 -29.56
C SER A 34 4.43 4.64 -28.46
N ASN A 35 4.38 3.36 -28.80
CA ASN A 35 4.94 2.24 -28.05
C ASN A 35 6.46 2.39 -27.98
N ASP A 36 7.01 2.64 -26.80
CA ASP A 36 8.37 2.25 -26.43
C ASP A 36 8.55 2.39 -24.91
N TYR A 37 7.91 1.49 -24.15
CA TYR A 37 8.24 1.32 -22.73
C TYR A 37 9.42 0.36 -22.62
N ASN A 38 10.61 0.93 -22.68
CA ASN A 38 11.81 0.29 -22.16
C ASN A 38 11.59 0.07 -20.65
N LYS A 39 11.37 -1.18 -20.27
CA LYS A 39 11.47 -1.68 -18.90
C LYS A 39 12.88 -1.39 -18.42
N SER A 40 13.12 -0.24 -17.80
CA SER A 40 14.35 0.00 -17.05
C SER A 40 14.40 -1.05 -15.95
N GLU A 41 15.42 -1.91 -15.97
CA GLU A 41 15.73 -2.81 -14.87
C GLU A 41 15.67 -2.04 -13.54
N ILE A 42 14.73 -2.42 -12.67
CA ILE A 42 14.80 -2.04 -11.26
C ILE A 42 15.97 -2.86 -10.70
N GLU A 43 17.15 -2.26 -10.64
CA GLU A 43 18.25 -2.83 -9.87
C GLU A 43 17.75 -3.07 -8.44
N SER A 44 17.92 -4.29 -7.94
CA SER A 44 17.55 -4.64 -6.56
C SER A 44 18.28 -3.70 -5.60
N ARG A 45 17.57 -2.79 -4.95
CA ARG A 45 18.16 -1.87 -3.97
C ARG A 45 18.65 -2.68 -2.77
N ASN A 46 19.87 -2.41 -2.30
CA ASN A 46 20.43 -3.05 -1.10
C ASN A 46 19.92 -2.38 0.18
N ASP A 47 18.62 -2.12 0.25
CA ASP A 47 17.99 -1.37 1.33
C ASP A 47 17.50 -2.32 2.43
N THR A 48 17.40 -1.82 3.65
CA THR A 48 16.90 -2.59 4.80
C THR A 48 16.08 -1.69 5.71
N VAL A 49 14.93 -2.19 6.17
CA VAL A 49 14.15 -1.54 7.23
C VAL A 49 14.27 -2.38 8.49
N ILE A 50 14.59 -1.72 9.60
CA ILE A 50 14.70 -2.34 10.93
C ILE A 50 13.77 -1.62 11.88
N VAL A 51 12.93 -2.36 12.61
CA VAL A 51 12.01 -1.78 13.61
C VAL A 51 12.39 -2.22 15.01
N TYR A 52 12.40 -1.25 15.92
CA TYR A 52 12.68 -1.43 17.33
C TYR A 52 11.46 -1.02 18.16
N ASP A 53 11.18 -1.77 19.23
CA ASP A 53 10.20 -1.37 20.24
C ASP A 53 10.73 -0.24 21.14
N LYS A 54 9.87 0.27 22.03
CA LYS A 54 10.22 1.31 23.00
C LYS A 54 11.39 0.99 23.95
N ASN A 55 11.72 -0.29 24.12
CA ASN A 55 12.87 -0.74 24.90
C ASN A 55 14.13 -0.89 24.03
N ASN A 56 14.06 -0.44 22.77
CA ASN A 56 15.11 -0.57 21.76
C ASN A 56 15.46 -2.03 21.43
N ASN A 57 14.54 -2.97 21.66
CA ASN A 57 14.70 -4.34 21.16
C ASN A 57 14.31 -4.38 19.69
N LYS A 58 15.12 -5.00 18.85
CA LYS A 58 14.77 -5.26 17.45
C LYS A 58 13.60 -6.24 17.39
N ILE A 59 12.54 -5.85 16.71
CA ILE A 59 11.29 -6.63 16.58
C ILE A 59 10.99 -7.02 15.14
N LEU A 60 11.57 -6.31 14.15
CA LEU A 60 11.45 -6.60 12.73
C LEU A 60 12.75 -6.20 12.00
N GLU A 61 13.12 -6.97 10.99
CA GLU A 61 14.14 -6.61 10.00
C GLU A 61 13.70 -7.16 8.64
N THR A 62 13.69 -6.34 7.60
CA THR A 62 13.30 -6.74 6.25
C THR A 62 14.19 -6.12 5.18
N LYS A 63 14.45 -6.90 4.13
CA LYS A 63 15.09 -6.49 2.87
C LYS A 63 14.15 -6.64 1.67
N GLU A 64 12.89 -6.97 1.95
CA GLU A 64 11.88 -7.19 0.93
C GLU A 64 11.44 -5.84 0.35
N GLN A 65 11.65 -5.64 -0.96
CA GLN A 65 11.46 -4.35 -1.60
C GLN A 65 10.06 -3.77 -1.39
N SER A 66 9.02 -4.61 -1.49
CA SER A 66 7.62 -4.26 -1.23
C SER A 66 7.37 -3.70 0.18
N LYS A 67 8.03 -4.25 1.21
CA LYS A 67 7.93 -3.76 2.60
C LYS A 67 8.65 -2.43 2.76
N ILE A 68 9.78 -2.29 2.08
CA ILE A 68 10.56 -1.05 2.08
C ILE A 68 9.74 0.05 1.41
N ASP A 69 9.16 -0.23 0.24
CA ASP A 69 8.31 0.71 -0.50
C ASP A 69 7.08 1.11 0.33
N TYR A 70 6.42 0.15 0.99
CA TYR A 70 5.31 0.46 1.91
C TYR A 70 5.69 1.46 3.01
N TYR A 71 6.81 1.25 3.69
CA TYR A 71 7.27 2.18 4.72
C TYR A 71 7.71 3.52 4.16
N SER A 72 8.37 3.52 3.00
CA SER A 72 8.75 4.73 2.28
C SER A 72 7.54 5.56 1.86
N GLU A 73 6.48 4.92 1.35
CA GLU A 73 5.23 5.56 0.94
C GLU A 73 4.47 6.14 2.13
N LEU A 74 4.35 5.41 3.25
CA LEU A 74 3.71 5.94 4.47
C LEU A 74 4.37 7.25 4.92
N VAL A 75 5.70 7.29 4.92
CA VAL A 75 6.45 8.49 5.30
C VAL A 75 6.34 9.57 4.22
N GLY A 76 6.51 9.23 2.94
CA GLY A 76 6.46 10.17 1.82
C GLY A 76 5.09 10.84 1.66
N ASN A 77 4.01 10.07 1.69
CA ASN A 77 2.65 10.56 1.52
C ASN A 77 2.21 11.42 2.71
N SER A 78 2.73 11.15 3.92
CA SER A 78 2.43 11.95 5.11
C SER A 78 2.92 13.41 5.00
N VAL A 79 3.80 13.71 4.03
CA VAL A 79 4.34 15.04 3.76
C VAL A 79 4.05 15.55 2.33
N GLU A 80 3.23 14.85 1.55
CA GLU A 80 2.97 15.16 0.13
C GLU A 80 2.14 16.45 -0.05
N ASN A 81 1.24 16.75 0.89
CA ASN A 81 0.37 17.93 0.83
C ASN A 81 1.02 19.22 1.37
N ILE A 82 2.35 19.22 1.55
CA ILE A 82 3.07 20.37 2.08
C ILE A 82 3.30 21.39 0.95
N ASP A 83 2.68 22.57 1.05
CA ASP A 83 2.94 23.71 0.17
C ASP A 83 4.42 24.13 0.26
N GLU A 84 5.12 24.15 -0.87
CA GLU A 84 6.53 24.56 -1.01
C GLU A 84 6.82 25.94 -0.39
N LYS A 85 5.82 26.82 -0.30
CA LYS A 85 5.96 28.15 0.31
C LYS A 85 5.98 28.11 1.84
N ASN A 86 5.49 27.02 2.44
CA ASN A 86 5.25 26.88 3.88
C ASN A 86 5.82 25.58 4.48
N VAL A 87 6.81 24.96 3.84
CA VAL A 87 7.41 23.67 4.25
C VAL A 87 7.74 23.59 5.74
N PHE A 88 8.30 24.66 6.32
CA PHE A 88 8.69 24.68 7.73
C PHE A 88 7.54 24.87 8.72
N SER A 89 6.35 25.25 8.27
CA SER A 89 5.18 25.44 9.14
C SER A 89 4.53 24.13 9.59
N VAL A 90 4.80 23.05 8.85
CA VAL A 90 4.26 21.71 9.12
C VAL A 90 5.08 21.00 10.19
N PHE A 91 6.33 21.43 10.40
CA PHE A 91 7.17 20.87 11.44
C PHE A 91 6.80 21.41 12.81
N LYS A 92 6.63 20.49 13.76
CA LYS A 92 6.32 20.76 15.15
C LYS A 92 7.52 20.49 16.04
N SER A 93 7.55 21.08 17.22
CA SER A 93 8.44 20.61 18.28
C SER A 93 7.86 19.35 18.92
N VAL A 94 8.69 18.37 19.22
CA VAL A 94 8.29 17.20 20.01
C VAL A 94 7.90 17.66 21.42
N PRO A 95 6.70 17.34 21.93
CA PRO A 95 6.31 17.62 23.31
C PRO A 95 7.25 16.93 24.32
N THR A 96 7.50 17.56 25.47
CA THR A 96 8.45 17.03 26.48
C THR A 96 7.97 15.76 27.17
N ASP A 97 6.66 15.50 27.13
CA ASP A 97 6.02 14.30 27.66
C ASP A 97 5.82 13.22 26.57
N ALA A 98 6.32 13.43 25.36
CA ALA A 98 6.20 12.44 24.28
C ALA A 98 6.97 11.16 24.62
N VAL A 99 6.30 10.02 24.48
CA VAL A 99 6.87 8.69 24.76
C VAL A 99 7.07 7.96 23.44
N ILE A 100 8.29 7.50 23.16
CA ILE A 100 8.57 6.72 21.94
C ILE A 100 7.84 5.38 22.03
N SER A 101 7.10 5.05 20.97
CA SER A 101 6.45 3.76 20.76
C SER A 101 7.38 2.83 19.97
N TYR A 102 7.82 3.29 18.80
CA TYR A 102 8.69 2.54 17.88
C TYR A 102 9.74 3.43 17.23
N LYS A 103 10.87 2.81 16.86
CA LYS A 103 11.90 3.40 16.01
C LYS A 103 12.05 2.57 14.74
N TYR A 104 11.93 3.21 13.60
CA TYR A 104 12.16 2.63 12.28
C TYR A 104 13.49 3.15 11.75
N THR A 105 14.44 2.27 11.49
CA THR A 105 15.72 2.61 10.88
C THR A 105 15.71 2.13 9.43
N MET A 106 15.76 3.06 8.48
CA MET A 106 16.01 2.78 7.07
C MET A 106 17.52 2.80 6.83
N VAL A 107 18.04 1.73 6.24
CA VAL A 107 19.46 1.57 5.89
C VAL A 107 19.55 1.47 4.39
N HIS A 108 20.23 2.43 3.76
CA HIS A 108 20.60 2.36 2.35
C HIS A 108 22.07 1.93 2.26
N LYS A 109 22.35 0.88 1.49
CA LYS A 109 23.73 0.44 1.24
C LYS A 109 24.15 0.81 -0.17
N LYS A 110 25.12 1.72 -0.26
CA LYS A 110 25.72 2.13 -1.53
C LYS A 110 26.47 0.99 -2.18
N GLU A 111 26.68 1.06 -3.50
CA GLU A 111 27.54 0.14 -4.24
C GLU A 111 28.97 0.05 -3.67
N THR A 112 29.46 1.16 -3.09
CA THR A 112 30.77 1.23 -2.44
C THR A 112 30.84 0.44 -1.13
N GLY A 113 29.70 -0.06 -0.62
CA GLY A 113 29.57 -0.79 0.63
C GLY A 113 29.32 0.10 1.85
N GLU A 114 29.34 1.41 1.70
CA GLU A 114 28.98 2.37 2.76
C GLU A 114 27.47 2.32 3.06
N GLU A 115 27.13 2.39 4.35
CA GLU A 115 25.74 2.43 4.80
C GLU A 115 25.33 3.84 5.22
N GLU A 116 24.21 4.33 4.68
CA GLU A 116 23.52 5.52 5.15
C GLU A 116 22.29 5.10 5.95
N LYS A 117 22.05 5.77 7.07
CA LYS A 117 20.97 5.42 8.00
C LYS A 117 20.11 6.62 8.30
N VAL A 118 18.81 6.39 8.33
CA VAL A 118 17.80 7.36 8.69
C VAL A 118 16.87 6.74 9.71
N ASP A 119 16.62 7.44 10.80
CA ASP A 119 15.75 6.99 11.88
C ASP A 119 14.44 7.77 11.87
N PHE A 120 13.33 7.05 12.05
CA PHE A 120 12.00 7.60 12.28
C PHE A 120 11.47 7.14 13.62
N TYR A 121 11.04 8.09 14.46
CA TYR A 121 10.45 7.81 15.77
C TYR A 121 8.96 8.11 15.75
N VAL A 122 8.16 7.15 16.25
CA VAL A 122 6.71 7.26 16.38
C VAL A 122 6.37 7.25 17.87
N TYR A 123 5.37 8.03 18.30
CA TYR A 123 5.10 8.28 19.72
C TYR A 123 3.79 7.64 20.21
N GLU A 124 3.75 7.08 21.42
CA GLU A 124 2.56 6.41 21.98
C GLU A 124 1.39 7.39 22.19
N ASN A 125 1.69 8.61 22.62
CA ASN A 125 0.74 9.59 23.12
C ASN A 125 0.50 10.79 22.18
N TYR A 126 1.18 10.83 21.03
CA TYR A 126 0.99 11.85 20.00
C TYR A 126 1.03 11.19 18.62
N PRO A 127 0.15 11.56 17.67
CA PRO A 127 0.17 11.04 16.30
C PRO A 127 1.30 11.68 15.49
N TYR A 128 2.51 11.73 16.04
CA TYR A 128 3.66 12.40 15.45
C TYR A 128 4.68 11.38 14.97
N ILE A 129 5.47 11.79 13.99
CA ILE A 129 6.67 11.09 13.54
C ILE A 129 7.84 12.08 13.52
N THR A 130 9.02 11.62 13.92
CA THR A 130 10.26 12.41 13.90
C THR A 130 11.31 11.72 13.05
N LEU A 131 11.81 12.43 12.04
CA LEU A 131 12.97 12.07 11.23
C LEU A 131 14.27 12.54 11.91
N GLU A 132 15.25 11.67 12.02
CA GLU A 132 16.60 11.93 12.51
C GLU A 132 17.66 11.13 11.71
N GLY A 133 18.95 11.43 11.89
CA GLY A 133 20.05 10.67 11.32
C GLY A 133 20.62 11.23 10.01
N ILE A 134 19.98 12.24 9.43
CA ILE A 134 20.50 12.93 8.22
C ILE A 134 21.60 13.93 8.62
N PRO A 135 22.84 13.78 8.09
CA PRO A 135 23.94 14.68 8.40
C PRO A 135 23.60 16.15 8.10
N ALA A 136 23.95 17.03 9.04
CA ALA A 136 23.70 18.48 8.99
C ALA A 136 22.23 18.92 9.05
N LEU A 137 21.26 18.01 9.12
CA LEU A 137 19.83 18.31 9.28
C LEU A 137 19.41 18.10 10.74
N SER A 138 18.78 19.11 11.35
CA SER A 138 18.15 18.96 12.66
C SER A 138 16.91 18.06 12.56
N PRO A 139 16.53 17.34 13.63
CA PRO A 139 15.35 16.48 13.60
C PRO A 139 14.10 17.22 13.15
N LEU A 140 13.31 16.57 12.31
CA LEU A 140 12.07 17.12 11.75
C LEU A 140 10.90 16.28 12.25
N THR A 141 9.94 16.92 12.90
CA THR A 141 8.75 16.24 13.45
C THR A 141 7.49 16.79 12.79
N TRP A 142 6.58 15.93 12.35
CA TRP A 142 5.27 16.33 11.84
C TRP A 142 4.17 15.41 12.35
N GLU A 143 2.93 15.81 12.10
CA GLU A 143 1.73 15.04 12.46
C GLU A 143 1.34 14.09 11.34
N LEU A 144 1.08 12.84 11.69
CA LEU A 144 0.58 11.79 10.82
C LEU A 144 -0.95 11.85 10.73
N SER A 145 -1.48 11.34 9.62
CA SER A 145 -2.91 11.01 9.55
C SER A 145 -3.27 9.92 10.58
N SER A 146 -4.55 9.79 10.90
CA SER A 146 -5.00 8.74 11.81
C SER A 146 -4.71 7.34 11.25
N GLU A 147 -4.82 7.20 9.94
CA GLU A 147 -4.57 5.99 9.17
C GLU A 147 -3.08 5.60 9.20
N ASP A 148 -2.19 6.53 8.86
CA ASP A 148 -0.73 6.27 8.83
C ASP A 148 -0.18 6.01 10.23
N ASN A 149 -0.65 6.79 11.23
CA ASN A 149 -0.28 6.57 12.62
C ASN A 149 -0.73 5.18 13.08
N LYS A 150 -1.96 4.74 12.74
CA LYS A 150 -2.43 3.40 13.09
C LYS A 150 -1.54 2.31 12.49
N CYS A 151 -1.12 2.45 11.24
CA CYS A 151 -0.20 1.51 10.58
C CYS A 151 1.15 1.44 11.32
N LEU A 152 1.74 2.60 11.62
CA LEU A 152 3.05 2.69 12.27
C LEU A 152 3.03 2.33 13.77
N GLN A 153 1.86 2.23 14.40
CA GLN A 153 1.73 1.75 15.78
C GLN A 153 1.61 0.22 15.88
N ASN A 154 1.55 -0.48 14.74
CA ASN A 154 1.39 -1.94 14.70
C ASN A 154 2.44 -2.61 13.79
N PRO A 155 3.75 -2.48 14.07
CA PRO A 155 4.81 -3.11 13.27
C PRO A 155 4.96 -4.64 13.45
N LYS A 156 4.29 -5.21 14.48
CA LYS A 156 4.36 -6.62 14.90
C LYS A 156 3.23 -7.49 14.39
N ASP A 157 2.25 -6.92 13.70
CA ASP A 157 1.56 -7.78 12.76
C ASP A 157 2.67 -8.28 11.84
N ASP A 158 2.75 -9.60 11.66
CA ASP A 158 3.43 -10.13 10.48
C ASP A 158 3.01 -9.17 9.37
N ILE A 159 3.95 -8.45 8.78
CA ILE A 159 3.64 -7.64 7.63
C ILE A 159 3.41 -8.70 6.54
N THR A 160 2.29 -9.42 6.63
CA THR A 160 1.28 -9.40 5.61
C THR A 160 1.15 -7.93 5.25
N ILE A 161 2.08 -7.48 4.41
CA ILE A 161 1.79 -6.44 3.45
C ILE A 161 0.38 -6.82 2.97
N LYS A 162 -0.54 -5.87 2.86
CA LYS A 162 -1.54 -6.10 1.81
C LYS A 162 -0.71 -6.44 0.57
N GLU A 163 -0.79 -7.69 0.17
CA GLU A 163 0.34 -8.48 -0.33
C GLU A 163 1.18 -7.81 -1.41
N PRO A 164 2.48 -8.17 -1.53
CA PRO A 164 3.40 -7.49 -2.44
C PRO A 164 2.98 -7.68 -3.90
N ALA A 165 2.19 -6.79 -4.52
CA ALA A 165 1.64 -7.01 -5.87
C ALA A 165 0.96 -8.38 -6.08
N ASP A 166 0.72 -9.13 -4.99
CA ASP A 166 0.03 -10.40 -4.96
C ASP A 166 -1.38 -10.23 -4.41
N ASN A 167 -1.81 -9.05 -3.92
CA ASN A 167 -3.23 -8.74 -3.61
C ASN A 167 -3.57 -7.24 -3.67
N MET A 168 -3.56 -6.73 -4.89
CA MET A 168 -4.43 -5.69 -5.47
C MET A 168 -5.86 -5.58 -4.93
N GLY A 169 -6.15 -5.07 -3.73
CA GLY A 169 -7.54 -4.91 -3.28
C GLY A 169 -8.36 -3.95 -4.17
N ILE A 170 -9.37 -4.47 -4.89
CA ILE A 170 -10.23 -3.70 -5.81
C ILE A 170 -11.49 -3.22 -5.10
N ALA A 171 -12.19 -4.12 -4.41
CA ALA A 171 -13.43 -3.81 -3.73
C ALA A 171 -13.70 -4.83 -2.61
N SER A 172 -14.41 -4.39 -1.57
CA SER A 172 -14.90 -5.28 -0.51
C SER A 172 -16.14 -4.70 0.13
N GLY A 173 -17.01 -5.55 0.65
CA GLY A 173 -18.19 -5.10 1.38
C GLY A 173 -19.12 -6.23 1.74
N SER A 174 -20.33 -5.83 2.14
CA SER A 174 -21.44 -6.74 2.41
C SER A 174 -22.62 -6.33 1.54
N TYR A 175 -23.37 -7.30 1.03
CA TYR A 175 -24.56 -7.08 0.22
C TYR A 175 -25.72 -7.96 0.68
N TYR A 176 -26.93 -7.40 0.66
CA TYR A 176 -28.18 -8.13 0.87
C TYR A 176 -29.21 -7.69 -0.18
N GLY A 177 -29.85 -8.66 -0.84
CA GLY A 177 -30.84 -8.40 -1.88
C GLY A 177 -30.99 -9.58 -2.83
N THR A 178 -31.63 -9.40 -3.98
CA THR A 178 -31.99 -10.51 -4.88
C THR A 178 -30.82 -11.03 -5.72
N SER A 179 -29.80 -10.21 -5.97
CA SER A 179 -28.60 -10.58 -6.72
C SER A 179 -27.51 -9.52 -6.57
N PHE A 180 -26.26 -9.95 -6.40
CA PHE A 180 -25.10 -9.06 -6.41
C PHE A 180 -24.48 -9.03 -7.80
N GLY A 181 -24.13 -7.84 -8.26
CA GLY A 181 -23.39 -7.63 -9.50
C GLY A 181 -22.57 -6.36 -9.40
N THR A 182 -21.39 -6.36 -9.99
CA THR A 182 -20.55 -5.16 -10.14
C THR A 182 -20.70 -4.59 -11.54
N ASP A 183 -20.41 -3.29 -11.68
CA ASP A 183 -20.03 -2.74 -12.98
C ASP A 183 -18.68 -3.35 -13.45
N GLU A 184 -18.29 -3.05 -14.68
CA GLU A 184 -17.00 -3.48 -15.21
C GLU A 184 -15.83 -2.79 -14.49
N TYR A 185 -14.90 -3.59 -13.98
CA TYR A 185 -13.60 -3.09 -13.53
C TYR A 185 -12.59 -3.23 -14.66
N SER A 186 -12.03 -2.12 -15.12
CA SER A 186 -10.89 -2.13 -16.04
C SER A 186 -9.60 -2.29 -15.24
N LEU A 187 -8.97 -3.46 -15.36
CA LEU A 187 -7.84 -3.87 -14.53
C LEU A 187 -6.59 -4.10 -15.38
N ASN A 188 -5.41 -3.97 -14.75
CA ASN A 188 -4.13 -4.13 -15.42
C ASN A 188 -3.34 -5.31 -14.83
N LYS A 189 -2.84 -6.22 -15.68
CA LYS A 189 -2.07 -7.42 -15.30
C LYS A 189 -0.82 -7.10 -14.48
N ALA A 190 -0.25 -5.90 -14.63
CA ALA A 190 0.90 -5.46 -13.83
C ALA A 190 0.60 -5.42 -12.33
N ASN A 191 -0.66 -5.32 -11.94
CA ASN A 191 -1.10 -5.32 -10.53
C ASN A 191 -1.42 -6.72 -9.98
N GLY A 192 -1.20 -7.77 -10.79
CA GLY A 192 -1.44 -9.17 -10.46
C GLY A 192 -1.92 -9.96 -11.67
N GLU A 193 -1.30 -11.13 -11.91
CA GLU A 193 -1.62 -12.02 -13.04
C GLU A 193 -3.01 -12.67 -12.98
N TYR A 194 -3.66 -12.64 -11.82
CA TYR A 194 -4.98 -13.18 -11.55
C TYR A 194 -5.88 -12.11 -10.96
N VAL A 195 -7.18 -12.21 -11.20
CA VAL A 195 -8.19 -11.56 -10.38
C VAL A 195 -8.93 -12.61 -9.57
N ILE A 196 -9.18 -12.31 -8.30
CA ILE A 196 -9.79 -13.24 -7.34
C ILE A 196 -11.05 -12.60 -6.77
N PHE A 197 -12.11 -13.40 -6.76
CA PHE A 197 -13.37 -13.08 -6.10
C PHE A 197 -13.58 -14.05 -4.95
N TRP A 198 -13.41 -13.56 -3.74
CA TRP A 198 -13.74 -14.28 -2.51
C TRP A 198 -15.11 -13.82 -2.02
N ALA A 199 -15.91 -14.77 -1.57
CA ALA A 199 -17.19 -14.50 -0.95
C ALA A 199 -17.50 -15.47 0.19
N LYS A 200 -18.27 -14.97 1.16
CA LYS A 200 -18.91 -15.75 2.20
C LYS A 200 -20.42 -15.59 2.09
N ASN A 201 -21.14 -16.71 2.05
CA ASN A 201 -22.59 -16.71 2.06
C ASN A 201 -23.11 -16.47 3.48
N THR A 202 -23.65 -15.28 3.73
CA THR A 202 -24.28 -14.89 5.00
C THR A 202 -25.80 -15.04 4.96
N GLY A 203 -26.35 -15.44 3.81
CA GLY A 203 -27.76 -15.69 3.57
C GLY A 203 -28.24 -17.07 4.04
N LYS A 204 -29.48 -17.39 3.64
CA LYS A 204 -30.15 -18.67 3.99
C LYS A 204 -30.35 -19.60 2.80
N VAL A 205 -30.01 -19.15 1.60
CA VAL A 205 -30.11 -19.90 0.34
C VAL A 205 -28.72 -20.12 -0.22
N ASP A 206 -28.54 -21.18 -1.01
CA ASP A 206 -27.28 -21.39 -1.73
C ASP A 206 -27.06 -20.27 -2.74
N ILE A 207 -25.80 -19.93 -3.00
CA ILE A 207 -25.43 -18.92 -4.00
C ILE A 207 -24.40 -19.48 -4.97
N ILE A 208 -24.40 -18.97 -6.20
CA ILE A 208 -23.34 -19.17 -7.19
C ILE A 208 -22.60 -17.85 -7.32
N ILE A 209 -21.29 -17.87 -7.08
CA ILE A 209 -20.40 -16.75 -7.41
C ILE A 209 -19.74 -16.99 -8.78
N SER A 210 -19.56 -15.93 -9.58
CA SER A 210 -18.91 -16.03 -10.89
C SER A 210 -18.12 -14.78 -11.29
N ILE A 211 -17.13 -15.01 -12.18
CA ILE A 211 -16.35 -13.97 -12.89
C ILE A 211 -16.74 -14.03 -14.38
N ASN A 212 -16.84 -12.86 -15.04
CA ASN A 212 -17.03 -12.73 -16.49
C ASN A 212 -18.17 -13.58 -17.08
N GLU A 213 -19.35 -13.49 -16.48
CA GLU A 213 -20.54 -14.22 -16.92
C GLU A 213 -20.30 -15.74 -17.00
N TYR A 214 -19.85 -16.34 -15.90
CA TYR A 214 -19.79 -17.79 -15.68
C TYR A 214 -18.62 -18.52 -16.35
N SER A 215 -17.51 -17.84 -16.68
CA SER A 215 -16.26 -18.53 -17.07
C SER A 215 -15.74 -19.44 -15.96
N LYS A 216 -15.97 -19.03 -14.70
CA LYS A 216 -15.71 -19.77 -13.46
C LYS A 216 -16.88 -19.59 -12.51
N GLU A 217 -17.27 -20.68 -11.86
CA GLU A 217 -18.34 -20.70 -10.87
C GLU A 217 -17.94 -21.47 -9.62
N LEU A 218 -18.47 -21.04 -8.48
CA LEU A 218 -18.45 -21.80 -7.24
C LEU A 218 -19.79 -21.65 -6.53
N THR A 219 -20.39 -22.78 -6.16
CA THR A 219 -21.57 -22.81 -5.30
C THR A 219 -21.14 -22.74 -3.84
N LEU A 220 -21.77 -21.86 -3.06
CA LEU A 220 -21.55 -21.72 -1.63
C LEU A 220 -22.87 -21.94 -0.88
N HIS A 221 -22.91 -22.92 0.03
CA HIS A 221 -24.03 -23.13 0.93
C HIS A 221 -24.06 -22.07 2.05
N PRO A 222 -25.19 -21.90 2.77
CA PRO A 222 -25.27 -20.97 3.90
C PRO A 222 -24.13 -21.14 4.91
N ASN A 223 -23.47 -20.03 5.22
CA ASN A 223 -22.26 -19.92 6.08
C ASN A 223 -20.96 -20.48 5.48
N GLU A 224 -20.96 -20.94 4.24
CA GLU A 224 -19.73 -21.30 3.54
C GLU A 224 -19.05 -20.08 2.93
N GLU A 225 -17.74 -20.19 2.77
CA GLU A 225 -16.91 -19.21 2.07
C GLU A 225 -16.01 -19.92 1.07
N GLY A 226 -15.63 -19.19 0.02
CA GLY A 226 -14.76 -19.71 -1.00
C GLY A 226 -14.28 -18.61 -1.92
N LEU A 227 -13.43 -19.00 -2.87
CA LEU A 227 -12.87 -18.10 -3.85
C LEU A 227 -12.87 -18.73 -5.23
N ILE A 228 -12.97 -17.88 -6.24
CA ILE A 228 -12.71 -18.20 -7.64
C ILE A 228 -11.70 -17.19 -8.19
N SER A 229 -10.89 -17.64 -9.15
CA SER A 229 -9.82 -16.84 -9.75
C SER A 229 -9.83 -16.96 -11.27
N GLU A 230 -9.52 -15.87 -11.96
CA GLU A 230 -9.35 -15.83 -13.42
C GLU A 230 -7.99 -15.21 -13.76
N GLU A 231 -7.24 -15.81 -14.68
CA GLU A 231 -5.94 -15.29 -15.15
C GLU A 231 -6.16 -14.20 -16.21
N PHE A 232 -5.32 -13.17 -16.20
CA PHE A 232 -5.33 -12.13 -17.23
C PHE A 232 -4.83 -12.68 -18.56
N SER A 233 -5.67 -12.55 -19.59
CA SER A 233 -5.33 -12.92 -20.97
C SER A 233 -4.59 -11.82 -21.74
N LYS A 234 -4.67 -10.57 -21.24
CA LYS A 234 -4.09 -9.35 -21.82
C LYS A 234 -3.61 -8.42 -20.72
N ASP A 235 -2.75 -7.46 -21.07
CA ASP A 235 -2.20 -6.49 -20.11
C ASP A 235 -3.28 -5.60 -19.49
N GLU A 236 -4.32 -5.23 -20.24
CA GLU A 236 -5.53 -4.56 -19.74
C GLU A 236 -6.76 -5.38 -20.10
N GLN A 237 -7.62 -5.64 -19.11
CA GLN A 237 -8.81 -6.48 -19.27
C GLN A 237 -9.93 -6.04 -18.32
N ASN A 238 -11.16 -6.06 -18.82
CA ASN A 238 -12.34 -5.76 -18.02
C ASN A 238 -12.85 -7.04 -17.32
N PHE A 239 -13.28 -6.89 -16.07
CA PHE A 239 -13.85 -7.98 -15.28
C PHE A 239 -15.18 -7.60 -14.65
N THR A 240 -16.09 -8.57 -14.57
CA THR A 240 -17.35 -8.45 -13.83
C THR A 240 -17.50 -9.59 -12.83
N PHE A 241 -18.18 -9.29 -11.71
CA PHE A 241 -18.38 -10.23 -10.61
C PHE A 241 -19.86 -10.32 -10.28
N LYS A 242 -20.37 -11.54 -10.09
CA LYS A 242 -21.79 -11.78 -9.79
C LYS A 242 -21.93 -12.79 -8.66
N ALA A 243 -22.97 -12.61 -7.85
CA ALA A 243 -23.48 -13.65 -6.96
C ALA A 243 -25.00 -13.73 -7.10
N VAL A 244 -25.51 -14.95 -7.35
CA VAL A 244 -26.93 -15.18 -7.61
C VAL A 244 -27.45 -16.35 -6.76
N PRO A 245 -28.72 -16.30 -6.30
CA PRO A 245 -29.32 -17.41 -5.56
C PRO A 245 -29.50 -18.64 -6.45
N THR A 246 -29.33 -19.83 -5.88
CA THR A 246 -29.54 -21.13 -6.54
C THR A 246 -30.19 -22.13 -5.57
N PRO A 247 -30.93 -23.16 -6.03
CA PRO A 247 -31.50 -23.34 -7.37
C PRO A 247 -32.77 -22.50 -7.60
N ASN A 248 -33.36 -21.96 -6.53
CA ASN A 248 -34.57 -21.15 -6.57
C ASN A 248 -34.23 -19.70 -6.18
N GLY A 249 -34.93 -18.72 -6.77
CA GLY A 249 -34.74 -17.30 -6.45
C GLY A 249 -34.98 -16.99 -4.97
N GLY A 250 -34.52 -15.83 -4.53
CA GLY A 250 -34.65 -15.37 -3.15
C GLY A 250 -33.60 -14.32 -2.82
N ASP A 251 -33.66 -13.78 -1.60
CA ASP A 251 -32.64 -12.84 -1.14
C ASP A 251 -31.37 -13.57 -0.73
N ILE A 252 -30.25 -13.09 -1.24
CA ILE A 252 -28.90 -13.49 -0.86
C ILE A 252 -28.33 -12.53 0.18
N GLY A 253 -27.41 -13.05 0.99
CA GLY A 253 -26.52 -12.25 1.83
C GLY A 253 -25.09 -12.67 1.54
N ILE A 254 -24.21 -11.72 1.26
CA ILE A 254 -22.79 -11.99 1.05
C ILE A 254 -21.90 -11.00 1.78
N ASP A 255 -20.76 -11.47 2.27
CA ASP A 255 -19.57 -10.66 2.45
C ASP A 255 -18.60 -10.98 1.32
N TYR A 256 -17.93 -9.98 0.75
CA TYR A 256 -17.08 -10.19 -0.43
C TYR A 256 -15.80 -9.38 -0.43
N LYS A 257 -14.82 -9.89 -1.17
CA LYS A 257 -13.54 -9.23 -1.49
C LYS A 257 -13.16 -9.55 -2.93
N ILE A 258 -12.74 -8.52 -3.66
CA ILE A 258 -12.22 -8.60 -5.02
C ILE A 258 -10.78 -8.08 -4.98
N LYS A 259 -9.84 -8.84 -5.53
CA LYS A 259 -8.41 -8.55 -5.46
C LYS A 259 -7.66 -8.99 -6.74
N GLN A 260 -6.53 -8.36 -7.08
CA GLN A 260 -5.58 -8.85 -8.11
C GLN A 260 -4.35 -9.49 -7.47
N SER A 261 -3.93 -10.66 -7.94
CA SER A 261 -2.84 -11.43 -7.33
C SER A 261 -1.89 -12.03 -8.37
N ASN A 262 -0.62 -12.21 -8.03
CA ASN A 262 0.30 -13.06 -8.79
C ASN A 262 0.08 -14.57 -8.53
N THR A 263 -0.78 -14.89 -7.57
CA THR A 263 -1.17 -16.27 -7.27
C THR A 263 -2.67 -16.44 -7.50
N ASN A 264 -3.13 -17.67 -7.67
CA ASN A 264 -4.55 -17.96 -7.83
C ASN A 264 -5.27 -18.22 -6.49
N LYS A 265 -4.74 -17.71 -5.37
CA LYS A 265 -5.23 -17.99 -4.00
C LYS A 265 -5.43 -16.74 -3.16
#